data_AF-L9WTN7-F1
#
_entry.id   AF-L9WTN7-F1
#
_cell.length_a   1.000
_cell.length_b   1.000
_cell.length_c   1.000
_cell.angle_alpha   90.00
_cell.angle_beta   90.00
_cell.angle_gamma   90.00
#
_symmetry.space_group_name_H-M   'P 1'
#
loop_
_entity.id
_entity.type
_entity.pdbx_description
1 polymer ?
#
loop_
_entity_poly.entity_id
_entity_poly.type
_entity_poly.pdbx_seq_one_letter_code
_entity_poly.pdbx_strand_id
1 'polypeptide(L)' 'MQNQGRSTRKRTGGRLKNVRKRRKDELGRLPTETQVGEPRFRTVDVRGNGTKTRALATNVASVNKGDETVSAE' A
#
# COMPACT_ATOMS: atom_id res chain seq x y z
N MET A 1 1.03 2.53 -12.52
CA MET A 1 0.60 1.26 -11.89
C MET A 1 1.79 0.32 -11.88
N GLN A 2 2.11 -0.25 -10.72
CA GLN A 2 3.24 -1.16 -10.57
C GLN A 2 2.78 -2.59 -10.85
N ASN A 3 3.52 -3.36 -11.64
CA ASN A 3 3.19 -4.77 -11.90
C ASN A 3 3.63 -5.61 -10.71
N GLN A 4 2.69 -6.31 -10.08
CA GLN A 4 2.94 -7.27 -8.99
C GLN A 4 2.78 -8.73 -9.47
N GLY A 5 2.71 -8.95 -10.79
CA GLY A 5 2.68 -10.28 -11.39
C GLY A 5 4.00 -11.03 -11.30
N ARG A 6 4.06 -12.18 -11.98
CA ARG A 6 5.23 -13.09 -11.99
C ARG A 6 6.53 -12.38 -12.41
N SER A 7 7.63 -12.79 -11.81
CA SER A 7 8.99 -12.40 -12.23
C SER A 7 9.23 -12.66 -13.71
N THR A 8 10.12 -11.86 -14.30
CA THR A 8 10.57 -12.01 -15.69
C THR A 8 11.65 -13.09 -15.85
N ARG A 9 12.15 -13.68 -14.75
CA ARG A 9 13.19 -14.72 -14.77
C ARG A 9 12.79 -15.95 -13.95
N LYS A 10 13.34 -17.11 -14.35
CA LYS A 10 13.28 -18.37 -13.61
C LYS A 10 14.20 -18.31 -12.38
N ARG A 11 14.00 -19.23 -11.44
CA ARG A 11 14.92 -19.43 -10.30
C ARG A 11 16.36 -19.67 -10.75
N THR A 12 16.56 -20.33 -11.89
CA THR A 12 17.87 -20.59 -12.50
C THR A 12 18.45 -19.42 -13.30
N GLY A 13 17.78 -18.25 -13.35
CA GLY A 13 18.24 -17.05 -14.07
C GLY A 13 17.78 -16.93 -15.53
N GLY A 14 17.31 -18.02 -16.15
CA GLY A 14 16.78 -17.97 -17.52
C GLY A 14 15.58 -17.03 -17.69
N ARG A 15 15.52 -16.28 -18.80
CA ARG A 15 14.44 -15.33 -19.10
C ARG A 15 13.12 -16.08 -19.37
N LEU A 16 12.03 -15.60 -18.77
CA LEU A 16 10.68 -16.10 -19.01
C LEU A 16 10.03 -15.38 -20.20
N LYS A 17 9.33 -16.14 -21.05
CA LYS A 17 8.49 -15.59 -22.12
C LYS A 17 7.12 -15.22 -21.56
N ASN A 18 6.69 -13.98 -21.79
CA ASN A 18 5.34 -13.55 -21.43
C ASN A 18 4.34 -14.15 -22.43
N VAL A 19 3.35 -14.89 -21.94
CA VAL A 19 2.31 -15.53 -22.77
C VAL A 19 1.09 -14.65 -22.99
N ARG A 20 0.94 -13.57 -22.21
CA ARG A 20 -0.20 -12.66 -22.25
C ARG A 20 0.16 -11.25 -21.79
N LYS A 21 -0.76 -10.30 -22.03
CA LYS A 21 -0.70 -8.94 -21.48
C LYS A 21 -1.05 -8.94 -19.97
N ARG A 22 -0.69 -7.84 -19.29
CA ARG A 22 -0.99 -7.61 -17.86
C ARG A 22 -2.50 -7.44 -17.64
N ARG A 23 -3.01 -7.96 -16.53
CA ARG A 23 -4.41 -7.84 -16.12
C ARG A 23 -4.58 -6.84 -14.97
N LYS A 24 -5.79 -6.31 -14.81
CA LYS A 24 -6.11 -5.26 -13.81
C LYS A 24 -5.84 -5.71 -12.37
N ASP A 25 -6.02 -6.99 -12.08
CA ASP A 25 -5.82 -7.61 -10.77
C ASP A 25 -4.33 -7.82 -10.40
N GLU A 26 -3.42 -7.77 -11.38
CA GLU A 26 -1.97 -7.89 -11.17
C GLU A 26 -1.32 -6.52 -10.87
N LEU A 27 -2.09 -5.44 -10.93
CA LEU A 27 -1.58 -4.08 -10.83
C LEU A 27 -1.71 -3.55 -9.40
N GLY A 28 -0.55 -3.21 -8.83
CA GLY A 28 -0.43 -2.49 -7.57
C GLY A 28 -0.39 -0.97 -7.74
N ARG A 29 -0.39 -0.29 -6.60
CA ARG A 29 -0.23 1.17 -6.47
C ARG A 29 1.13 1.50 -5.87
N LEU A 30 1.57 2.73 -6.07
CA LEU A 30 2.78 3.25 -5.42
C LEU A 30 2.58 3.37 -3.89
N PRO A 31 3.68 3.30 -3.11
CA PRO A 31 3.66 3.60 -1.68
C PRO A 31 3.31 5.08 -1.44
N THR A 32 2.97 5.40 -0.19
CA THR A 32 2.43 6.71 0.19
C THR A 32 3.43 7.58 0.97
N GLU A 33 4.58 7.03 1.40
CA GLU A 33 5.64 7.75 2.12
C GLU A 33 5.08 8.75 3.16
N THR A 34 4.30 8.24 4.12
CA THR A 34 3.57 9.05 5.11
C THR A 34 4.52 9.92 5.94
N GLN A 35 4.19 11.19 6.12
CA GLN A 35 5.01 12.17 6.85
C GLN A 35 4.35 12.61 8.17
N VAL A 36 5.14 13.19 9.08
CA VAL A 36 4.61 13.87 10.27
C VAL A 36 4.12 15.27 9.88
N GLY A 37 2.93 15.65 10.31
CA GLY A 37 2.36 16.97 10.05
C GLY A 37 0.83 16.96 10.05
N GLU A 38 0.21 18.05 9.59
CA GLU A 38 -1.25 18.20 9.53
C GLU A 38 -1.96 16.97 8.93
N PRO A 39 -3.01 16.42 9.59
CA PRO A 39 -3.69 15.20 9.16
C PRO A 39 -4.24 15.30 7.74
N ARG A 40 -3.72 14.47 6.86
CA ARG A 40 -4.15 14.37 5.46
C ARG A 40 -4.37 12.92 5.10
N PHE A 41 -5.63 12.58 4.81
CA PHE A 41 -6.03 11.23 4.45
C PHE A 41 -6.61 11.17 3.04
N ARG A 42 -6.39 10.05 2.35
CA ARG A 42 -6.94 9.79 1.02
C ARG A 42 -7.65 8.45 1.01
N THR A 43 -8.95 8.48 0.78
CA THR A 43 -9.74 7.27 0.54
C THR A 43 -9.55 6.80 -0.89
N VAL A 44 -9.35 5.49 -1.07
CA VAL A 44 -9.08 4.87 -2.36
C VAL A 44 -9.94 3.63 -2.53
N ASP A 45 -10.61 3.51 -3.67
CA ASP A 45 -11.38 2.32 -4.01
C ASP A 45 -10.49 1.12 -4.31
N VAL A 46 -10.93 -0.04 -3.84
CA VAL A 46 -10.31 -1.34 -4.08
C VAL A 46 -11.27 -2.29 -4.82
N ARG A 47 -10.73 -3.42 -5.29
CA ARG A 47 -11.53 -4.45 -5.97
C ARG A 47 -12.59 -5.00 -5.00
N GLY A 48 -13.80 -5.21 -5.50
CA GLY A 48 -14.89 -5.82 -4.73
C GLY A 48 -15.67 -4.84 -3.84
N ASN A 49 -15.87 -3.59 -4.30
CA ASN A 49 -16.67 -2.56 -3.61
C ASN A 49 -16.17 -2.20 -2.19
N GLY A 50 -14.88 -2.38 -1.92
CA GLY A 50 -14.25 -1.94 -0.69
C GLY A 50 -13.52 -0.60 -0.86
N THR A 51 -13.22 0.04 0.26
CA THR A 51 -12.38 1.24 0.33
C THR A 51 -11.21 1.03 1.29
N LYS A 52 -10.10 1.73 1.04
CA LYS A 52 -8.96 1.82 1.97
C LYS A 52 -8.58 3.27 2.14
N THR A 53 -8.44 3.72 3.39
CA THR A 53 -7.95 5.06 3.73
C THR A 53 -6.44 5.03 3.89
N ARG A 54 -5.74 5.90 3.17
CA ARG A 54 -4.28 6.06 3.27
C ARG A 54 -3.94 7.36 3.99
N ALA A 55 -3.06 7.32 4.98
CA ALA A 55 -2.50 8.51 5.59
C ALA A 55 -1.36 9.06 4.72
N LEU A 56 -1.48 10.32 4.28
CA LEU A 56 -0.41 11.08 3.63
C LEU A 56 0.44 11.82 4.68
N ALA A 57 -0.22 12.38 5.68
CA ALA A 57 0.42 12.95 6.86
C ALA A 57 -0.49 12.81 8.08
N THR A 58 0.10 12.72 9.26
CA THR A 58 -0.60 12.82 10.55
C THR A 58 0.37 13.25 11.64
N ASN A 59 -0.14 13.99 12.62
CA ASN A 59 0.55 14.36 13.85
C ASN A 59 0.01 13.59 15.06
N VAL A 60 -1.15 12.95 14.96
CA VAL A 60 -1.78 12.26 16.09
C VAL A 60 -1.41 10.79 16.12
N ALA A 61 -1.05 10.29 17.30
CA ALA A 61 -0.87 8.86 17.56
C ALA A 61 -1.62 8.43 18.83
N SER A 62 -2.33 7.30 18.76
CA SER A 62 -2.90 6.65 19.95
C SER A 62 -1.88 5.68 20.53
N VAL A 63 -1.38 5.96 21.74
CA VAL A 63 -0.35 5.16 22.42
C VAL A 63 -0.96 4.50 23.65
N ASN A 64 -0.92 3.16 23.69
CA ASN A 64 -1.28 2.41 24.89
C ASN A 64 -0.02 2.12 25.72
N LYS A 65 -0.06 2.46 27.01
CA LYS A 65 1.04 2.19 27.96
C LYS A 65 0.47 1.48 29.20
N GLY A 66 -0.09 0.28 29.02
CA GLY A 66 -0.69 -0.50 30.11
C GLY A 66 -2.13 -0.08 30.40
N ASP A 67 -2.47 0.17 31.67
CA ASP A 67 -3.84 0.48 32.12
C ASP A 67 -4.42 1.79 31.56
N GLU A 68 -3.60 2.62 30.90
CA GLU A 68 -4.02 3.91 30.33
C GLU A 68 -3.65 4.06 28.84
N THR A 69 -4.57 4.66 28.08
CA THR A 69 -4.35 5.06 26.68
C THR A 69 -4.18 6.58 26.64
N VAL A 70 -3.05 7.04 26.10
CA VAL A 70 -2.72 8.48 26.01
C VAL A 70 -2.67 8.87 24.52
N SER A 71 -3.32 9.97 24.18
CA SER A 71 -3.19 10.60 22.86
C SER A 71 -1.91 11.45 22.85
N ALA A 72 -0.99 11.17 21.93
CA ALA A 72 0.19 12.00 21.71
C ALA A 72 -0.03 12.86 20.46
N GLU A 73 0.26 14.15 20.58
CA GLU A 73 0.24 15.18 19.51
C GLU A 73 1.58 15.31 18.79
#